data_AF-A0A6B9VJV4-F1
#
_entry.id   AF-A0A6B9VJV4-F1
#
_cell.length_a   1.000
_cell.length_b   1.000
_cell.length_c   1.000
_cell.angle_alpha   90.00
_cell.angle_beta   90.00
_cell.angle_gamma   90.00
#
_symmetry.space_group_name_H-M   'P 1'
#
loop_
_entity.id
_entity.type
_entity.pdbx_description
1 polymer ?
#
loop_
_entity_poly.entity_id
_entity_poly.type
_entity_poly.pdbx_seq_one_letter_code
_entity_poly.pdbx_strand_id
1 'polypeptide(L)'
;LAATGADVVLINSGTFRSDQVHPAGPFTMRDLVNVVPMRDPLVVLEMSGQVMLTALENAVCAYPKLEGRFVQVSGISFVFDP
;
A
#
# COMPACT_ATOMS: atom_id res chain seq x y z
N LEU A 1 -11.69 -3.49 -1.58
CA LEU A 1 -12.78 -4.44 -1.88
C LEU A 1 -14.12 -3.72 -1.95
N ALA A 2 -14.73 -3.26 -0.85
CA ALA A 2 -16.11 -2.73 -0.87
C ALA A 2 -16.36 -1.51 -1.78
N ALA A 3 -15.38 -0.61 -1.93
CA ALA A 3 -15.53 0.59 -2.78
C ALA A 3 -15.29 0.33 -4.27
N THR A 4 -14.62 -0.77 -4.63
CA THR A 4 -14.11 -1.01 -6.00
C THR A 4 -14.53 -2.35 -6.59
N GLY A 5 -14.99 -3.30 -5.77
CA GLY A 5 -15.21 -4.68 -6.15
C GLY A 5 -13.95 -5.49 -6.45
N ALA A 6 -12.76 -4.89 -6.39
CA ALA A 6 -11.49 -5.59 -6.65
C ALA A 6 -11.23 -6.67 -5.59
N ASP A 7 -10.50 -7.73 -5.94
CA ASP A 7 -10.13 -8.84 -5.05
C ASP A 7 -8.90 -8.53 -4.18
N VAL A 8 -7.98 -7.70 -4.71
CA VAL A 8 -6.70 -7.39 -4.09
C VAL A 8 -6.42 -5.90 -4.17
N VAL A 9 -5.76 -5.37 -3.15
CA VAL A 9 -5.26 -3.98 -3.10
C VAL A 9 -3.77 -3.97 -2.81
N LEU A 10 -3.03 -3.15 -3.54
CA LEU A 10 -1.63 -2.83 -3.32
C LEU A 10 -1.48 -1.32 -3.09
N ILE A 11 -0.71 -0.94 -2.08
CA ILE A 11 -0.28 0.45 -1.85
C ILE A 11 1.17 0.44 -1.38
N ASN A 12 2.03 1.21 -2.04
CA ASN A 12 3.44 1.25 -1.69
C ASN A 12 3.64 2.06 -0.39
N SER A 13 4.57 1.63 0.46
CA SER A 13 4.75 2.20 1.81
C SER A 13 5.18 3.66 1.79
N GLY A 14 5.80 4.11 0.70
CA GLY A 14 6.17 5.50 0.47
C GLY A 14 4.98 6.47 0.48
N THR A 15 3.76 5.97 0.29
CA THR A 15 2.51 6.76 0.35
C THR A 15 2.13 7.15 1.79
N PHE A 16 2.54 6.37 2.79
CA PHE A 16 2.29 6.68 4.20
C PHE A 16 3.38 7.61 4.75
N ARG A 17 2.99 8.82 5.17
CA ARG A 17 3.93 9.91 5.49
C ARG A 17 3.82 10.48 6.89
N SER A 18 2.90 10.00 7.73
CA SER A 18 2.62 10.71 8.98
C SER A 18 3.74 10.64 10.01
N ASP A 19 4.52 9.55 10.02
CA ASP A 19 5.65 9.31 10.93
C ASP A 19 5.38 9.67 12.41
N GLN A 20 4.17 9.38 12.88
CA GLN A 20 3.73 9.69 14.24
C GLN A 20 2.63 8.75 14.70
N VAL A 21 2.43 8.70 16.02
CA VAL A 21 1.27 8.04 16.62
C VAL A 21 0.10 9.01 16.59
N HIS A 22 -0.99 8.63 15.91
CA HIS A 22 -2.24 9.39 15.97
C HIS A 22 -2.95 9.06 17.28
N PRO A 23 -3.25 10.05 18.14
CA PRO A 23 -3.90 9.81 19.42
C PRO A 23 -5.31 9.27 19.21
N ALA A 24 -5.77 8.46 20.17
CA ALA A 24 -7.15 8.00 20.18
C ALA A 24 -8.12 9.20 20.28
N GLY A 25 -9.21 9.17 19.52
CA GLY A 25 -10.20 10.23 19.46
C GLY A 25 -10.75 10.45 18.05
N PRO A 26 -11.40 11.60 17.79
CA PRO A 26 -11.89 11.93 16.46
C PRO A 26 -10.76 12.00 15.44
N PHE A 27 -10.89 11.23 14.36
CA PHE A 27 -9.97 11.28 13.23
C PHE A 27 -10.44 12.35 12.22
N THR A 28 -9.60 13.34 11.95
CA THR A 28 -9.95 14.49 11.12
C THR A 28 -9.36 14.40 9.72
N MET A 29 -9.82 15.27 8.81
CA MET A 29 -9.21 15.41 7.49
C MET A 29 -7.74 15.82 7.55
N ARG A 30 -7.32 16.57 8.60
CA ARG A 30 -5.91 16.91 8.81
C ARG A 30 -5.08 15.66 9.10
N ASP A 31 -5.62 14.75 9.91
CA ASP A 31 -4.96 13.47 10.21
C ASP A 31 -4.82 12.64 8.95
N LEU A 32 -5.88 12.53 8.13
CA LEU A 32 -5.82 11.82 6.86
C LEU A 32 -4.76 12.38 5.91
N VAL A 33 -4.70 13.71 5.77
CA VAL A 33 -3.72 14.38 4.91
C VAL A 33 -2.29 14.21 5.44
N ASN A 34 -2.10 14.12 6.75
CA ASN A 34 -0.78 13.79 7.32
C ASN A 34 -0.37 12.35 6.97
N VAL A 35 -1.32 11.40 6.99
CA VAL A 35 -1.07 10.00 6.65
C VAL A 35 -0.79 9.82 5.15
N VAL A 36 -1.67 10.34 4.29
CA VAL A 36 -1.58 10.22 2.83
C VAL A 36 -1.69 11.62 2.21
N PRO A 37 -0.58 12.38 2.13
CA PRO A 37 -0.60 13.75 1.62
C PRO A 37 -0.75 13.79 0.09
N MET A 38 -0.31 12.73 -0.59
CA MET A 38 -0.39 12.60 -2.05
C MET A 38 -1.83 12.25 -2.46
N ARG A 39 -2.34 12.95 -3.47
CA ARG A 39 -3.67 12.72 -4.03
C ARG A 39 -3.59 11.84 -5.27
N ASP A 40 -3.00 10.67 -5.10
CA ASP A 40 -2.89 9.70 -6.19
C ASP A 40 -4.29 9.11 -6.48
N PRO A 41 -4.67 8.96 -7.75
CA PRO A 41 -5.95 8.37 -8.10
C PRO A 41 -5.96 6.89 -7.72
N LEU A 42 -7.12 6.41 -7.26
CA LEU A 42 -7.35 4.98 -7.13
C LEU A 42 -7.60 4.40 -8.52
N VAL A 43 -6.84 3.36 -8.89
CA VAL A 43 -6.96 2.68 -10.18
C VAL A 43 -7.31 1.21 -9.95
N VAL A 44 -8.32 0.73 -10.67
CA VAL A 44 -8.71 -0.69 -10.69
C VAL A 44 -8.21 -1.29 -11.99
N LEU A 45 -7.45 -2.38 -11.89
CA LEU A 45 -6.84 -3.07 -13.03
C LEU A 45 -7.22 -4.56 -12.97
N GLU A 46 -7.46 -5.14 -14.14
CA GLU A 46 -7.53 -6.58 -14.33
C GLU A 46 -6.17 -7.05 -14.88
N MET A 47 -5.58 -8.06 -14.23
CA MET A 47 -4.27 -8.58 -14.63
C MET A 47 -4.13 -10.06 -14.28
N SER A 48 -3.20 -10.74 -14.94
CA SER A 48 -2.90 -12.14 -14.64
C SER A 48 -2.15 -12.29 -13.31
N GLY A 49 -2.26 -13.47 -12.70
CA GLY A 49 -1.49 -13.80 -11.49
C GLY A 49 0.03 -13.70 -11.68
N GLN A 50 0.54 -13.89 -12.91
CA GLN A 50 1.95 -13.73 -13.20
C GLN A 50 2.41 -12.27 -13.09
N VAL A 51 1.61 -11.32 -13.58
CA VAL A 51 1.91 -9.88 -13.45
C VAL A 51 1.85 -9.48 -11.97
N MET A 52 0.87 -10.00 -11.24
CA MET A 52 0.74 -9.78 -9.80
C MET A 52 1.98 -10.28 -9.03
N LEU A 53 2.46 -11.48 -9.35
CA LEU A 53 3.68 -12.02 -8.75
C LEU A 53 4.89 -11.14 -9.04
N THR A 54 5.10 -10.74 -10.30
CA THR A 54 6.20 -9.82 -10.66
C THR A 54 6.13 -8.49 -9.91
N ALA A 55 4.91 -7.97 -9.68
CA ALA A 55 4.72 -6.76 -8.88
C ALA A 55 5.13 -6.96 -7.41
N LEU A 56 4.80 -8.11 -6.81
CA LEU A 56 5.21 -8.46 -5.45
C LEU A 56 6.73 -8.67 -5.34
N GLU A 57 7.36 -9.33 -6.31
CA GLU A 57 8.82 -9.48 -6.38
C GLU A 57 9.52 -8.10 -6.41
N ASN A 58 9.04 -7.19 -7.26
CA ASN A 58 9.57 -5.82 -7.30
C ASN A 58 9.34 -5.06 -6.00
N ALA A 59 8.25 -5.33 -5.27
CA ALA A 59 7.96 -4.66 -4.01
C ALA A 59 8.98 -5.00 -2.92
N VAL A 60 9.55 -6.21 -2.94
CA VAL A 60 10.49 -6.69 -1.92
C VAL A 60 11.95 -6.70 -2.36
N CYS A 61 12.25 -6.51 -3.65
CA CYS A 61 13.60 -6.67 -4.21
C CYS A 61 14.70 -5.76 -3.63
N ALA A 62 14.31 -4.67 -2.94
CA ALA A 62 15.25 -3.74 -2.31
C ALA A 62 15.30 -3.91 -0.79
N TYR A 63 14.53 -4.81 -0.21
CA TYR A 63 14.60 -5.11 1.22
C TYR A 63 16.05 -5.51 1.59
N PRO A 64 16.60 -5.05 2.73
CA PRO A 64 15.98 -4.26 3.80
C PRO A 64 16.16 -2.73 3.64
N LYS A 65 16.48 -2.21 2.45
CA LYS A 65 16.57 -0.75 2.23
C LYS A 65 15.22 -0.11 2.53
N LEU A 66 15.25 1.05 3.18
CA LEU A 66 14.07 1.86 3.53
C LEU A 66 13.52 2.61 2.30
N GLU A 67 13.25 1.88 1.23
CA GLU A 67 12.64 2.41 0.02
C GLU A 67 11.11 2.30 0.08
N GLY A 68 10.43 3.34 -0.41
CA GLY A 68 8.97 3.41 -0.41
C GLY A 68 8.26 2.38 -1.29
N ARG A 69 8.99 1.50 -1.99
CA ARG A 69 8.45 0.45 -2.87
C ARG A 69 7.82 -0.72 -2.12
N PHE A 70 8.24 -0.95 -0.87
CA PHE A 70 7.72 -2.05 -0.06
C PHE A 70 6.20 -1.95 0.00
N VAL A 71 5.49 -3.03 -0.31
CA VAL A 71 4.05 -2.96 -0.55
C VAL A 71 3.24 -3.34 0.69
N GLN A 72 2.21 -2.55 0.98
CA GLN A 72 1.14 -2.91 1.89
C GLN A 72 0.00 -3.53 1.08
N VAL A 73 -0.60 -4.60 1.59
CA VAL A 73 -1.56 -5.41 0.84
C VAL A 73 -2.88 -5.59 1.59
N SER A 74 -3.96 -5.82 0.86
CA SER A 74 -5.25 -6.28 1.40
C SER A 74 -5.89 -7.28 0.45
N GLY A 75 -6.60 -8.28 0.99
CA GLY A 75 -7.21 -9.36 0.21
C GLY A 75 -6.26 -10.54 -0.09
N ILE A 76 -4.97 -10.40 0.24
CA ILE A 76 -3.95 -11.46 0.08
C ILE A 76 -3.02 -11.52 1.30
N SER A 77 -2.25 -12.59 1.37
CA SER A 77 -1.08 -12.72 2.23
C SER A 77 0.03 -13.37 1.43
N PHE A 78 1.28 -12.94 1.65
CA PHE A 78 2.44 -13.54 0.99
C PHE A 78 3.63 -13.51 1.93
N VAL A 79 4.62 -14.35 1.62
CA VAL A 79 5.91 -14.44 2.29
C VAL A 79 6.97 -14.33 1.21
N PHE A 80 8.11 -13.71 1.53
CA PHE A 80 9.27 -13.63 0.65
C PHE A 80 10.52 -14.08 1.41
N ASP A 81 11.54 -14.48 0.66
CA ASP A 81 12.88 -14.79 1.17
C ASP A 81 13.78 -13.56 0.95
N PRO A 82 14.27 -12.90 2.02
CA PRO A 82 15.03 -11.64 1.96
C PRO A 82 16.37 -11.67 1.23
#